data_AF-A0A8T4TKJ8-F1
#
_entry.id   AF-A0A8T4TKJ8-F1
#
_cell.length_a   1.000
_cell.length_b   1.000
_cell.length_c   1.000
_cell.angle_alpha   90.00
_cell.angle_beta   90.00
_cell.angle_gamma   90.00
#
_symmetry.space_group_name_H-M   'P 1'
#
loop_
_entity.id
_entity.type
_entity.pdbx_description
1 polymer ?
#
loop_
_entity_poly.entity_id
_entity_poly.type
_entity_poly.pdbx_seq_one_letter_code
_entity_poly.pdbx_strand_id
1 'polypeptide(L)'
;MKKLFLFLTLLLSFNIANAQEDSCLAPTPESAQILAGRIWSIFSRLYDSDEEVLAASLDSLRRWQPENQIWDILKPEIERSLRERSSGTEIIEERLFESKIKEDLDNQLRFFDDITSEGVLSLEGVTDRIVTSVSDADGIVFGEDHDVKKEKDAIAFILSKIGKAYTIGAFLEESGGEGRRLFSSGYILEGYELREYPQLDKLGGIRIQDGFQPYEQFFPCIKINEIFDLLNSNELLGIYVGSAHTTRLFLDYMPEFFKSSGFGEYPTVDDCFQSTGKSLIAVVMSKEIRILDAIQNEWLNEILKEDTNPEVLLEKTEIFKNRWNQKMVGYPQGDYFAHHPTYKKVYFGIFPSNRSPRIVTLFEKVLRENEDIAERLRNGEFDSVRVDYDARIDWDYVGSTPTTFIAAYARVEFINSENPSDSIQVLTNQDSL
;
A
#
# COMPACT_ATOMS: atom_id res chain seq x y z
N MET A 1 -32.50 -28.19 -22.86
CA MET A 1 -32.58 -26.90 -23.61
C MET A 1 -33.82 -26.07 -23.30
N LYS A 2 -35.06 -26.50 -23.58
CA LYS A 2 -36.26 -25.64 -23.35
C LYS A 2 -36.45 -25.11 -21.91
N LYS A 3 -36.09 -25.89 -20.88
CA LYS A 3 -36.17 -25.46 -19.46
C LYS A 3 -35.06 -24.48 -19.04
N LEU A 4 -33.85 -24.62 -19.62
CA LEU A 4 -32.73 -23.70 -19.39
C LEU A 4 -33.01 -22.35 -20.06
N PHE A 5 -33.57 -22.39 -21.27
CA PHE A 5 -33.98 -21.20 -22.01
C PHE A 5 -35.05 -20.37 -21.26
N LEU A 6 -36.08 -21.03 -20.72
CA LEU A 6 -37.13 -20.36 -19.95
C LEU A 6 -36.59 -19.67 -18.67
N PHE A 7 -35.60 -20.30 -18.02
CA PHE A 7 -34.93 -19.75 -16.84
C PHE A 7 -34.04 -18.55 -17.20
N LEU A 8 -33.37 -18.60 -18.35
CA LEU A 8 -32.59 -17.48 -18.90
C LEU A 8 -33.45 -16.28 -19.28
N THR A 9 -34.57 -16.50 -19.96
CA THR A 9 -35.52 -15.41 -20.26
C THR A 9 -36.03 -14.77 -18.97
N LEU A 10 -36.26 -15.56 -17.92
CA LEU A 10 -36.67 -15.06 -16.60
C LEU A 10 -35.58 -14.23 -15.91
N LEU A 11 -34.31 -14.67 -15.93
CA LEU A 11 -33.17 -13.94 -15.38
C LEU A 11 -32.88 -12.64 -16.13
N LEU A 12 -33.00 -12.64 -17.46
CA LEU A 12 -32.88 -11.44 -18.28
C LEU A 12 -34.01 -10.46 -17.96
N SER A 13 -35.24 -10.97 -17.85
CA SER A 13 -36.41 -10.16 -17.48
C SER A 13 -36.26 -9.53 -16.10
N PHE A 14 -35.73 -10.25 -15.12
CA PHE A 14 -35.51 -9.75 -13.75
C PHE A 14 -34.42 -8.67 -13.69
N ASN A 15 -33.31 -8.87 -14.40
CA ASN A 15 -32.20 -7.90 -14.39
C ASN A 15 -32.54 -6.61 -15.15
N ILE A 16 -33.34 -6.68 -16.22
CA ILE A 16 -33.68 -5.50 -17.00
C ILE A 16 -34.93 -4.80 -16.46
N ALA A 17 -35.85 -5.52 -15.81
CA ALA A 17 -36.91 -4.89 -15.00
C ALA A 17 -36.33 -4.11 -13.81
N ASN A 18 -35.28 -4.62 -13.16
CA ASN A 18 -34.54 -3.85 -12.15
C ASN A 18 -33.81 -2.64 -12.75
N ALA A 19 -33.31 -2.75 -13.98
CA ALA A 19 -32.74 -1.60 -14.70
C ALA A 19 -33.81 -0.55 -15.12
N GLN A 20 -35.10 -0.91 -15.12
CA GLN A 20 -36.21 0.03 -15.34
C GLN A 20 -36.60 0.82 -14.08
N GLU A 21 -36.38 0.27 -12.87
CA GLU A 21 -36.61 1.01 -11.62
C GLU A 21 -35.54 2.10 -11.39
N ASP A 22 -34.32 1.89 -11.91
CA ASP A 22 -33.26 2.91 -12.02
C ASP A 22 -33.50 3.88 -13.19
N SER A 23 -34.71 4.43 -13.28
CA SER A 23 -35.21 5.38 -14.30
C SER A 23 -34.47 6.73 -14.40
N CYS A 24 -33.24 6.83 -13.88
CA CYS A 24 -32.40 8.02 -13.95
C CYS A 24 -31.49 8.05 -15.20
N LEU A 25 -31.33 6.93 -15.92
CA LEU A 25 -30.48 6.87 -17.10
C LEU A 25 -31.30 7.20 -18.36
N ALA A 26 -31.09 8.40 -18.90
CA ALA A 26 -31.54 8.71 -20.25
C ALA A 26 -30.99 7.68 -21.24
N PRO A 27 -31.72 7.31 -22.31
CA PRO A 27 -31.22 6.38 -23.33
C PRO A 27 -30.03 7.00 -24.07
N THR A 28 -28.84 6.76 -23.53
CA THR A 28 -27.57 7.21 -24.07
C THR A 28 -26.85 6.04 -24.74
N PRO A 29 -25.95 6.31 -25.70
CA PRO A 29 -25.06 5.29 -26.26
C PRO A 29 -24.28 4.52 -25.18
N GLU A 30 -23.88 5.19 -24.10
CA GLU A 30 -23.20 4.60 -22.95
C GLU A 30 -24.07 3.56 -22.23
N SER A 31 -25.36 3.85 -22.04
CA SER A 31 -26.31 2.89 -21.45
C SER A 31 -26.49 1.64 -22.33
N ALA A 32 -26.45 1.80 -23.66
CA ALA A 32 -26.51 0.68 -24.59
C ALA A 32 -25.25 -0.21 -24.51
N GLN A 33 -24.06 0.40 -24.36
CA GLN A 33 -22.80 -0.34 -24.19
C GLN A 33 -22.79 -1.15 -22.89
N ILE A 34 -23.23 -0.56 -21.78
CA ILE A 34 -23.34 -1.25 -20.47
C ILE A 34 -24.30 -2.45 -20.57
N LEU A 35 -25.48 -2.27 -21.18
CA LEU A 35 -26.45 -3.34 -21.37
C LEU A 35 -25.92 -4.45 -22.29
N ALA A 36 -25.24 -4.10 -23.38
CA ALA A 36 -24.58 -5.06 -24.26
C ALA A 36 -23.52 -5.88 -23.50
N GLY A 37 -22.69 -5.24 -22.67
CA GLY A 37 -21.69 -5.91 -21.83
C GLY A 37 -22.32 -6.91 -20.85
N ARG A 38 -23.43 -6.54 -20.20
CA ARG A 38 -24.17 -7.42 -19.28
C ARG A 38 -24.76 -8.65 -20.00
N ILE A 39 -25.39 -8.44 -21.16
CA ILE A 39 -25.95 -9.53 -21.97
C ILE A 39 -24.82 -10.49 -22.40
N TRP A 40 -23.73 -9.95 -22.94
CA TRP A 40 -22.57 -10.74 -23.36
C TRP A 40 -21.99 -11.58 -22.21
N SER A 41 -21.83 -10.98 -21.02
CA SER A 41 -21.32 -11.67 -19.82
C SER A 41 -22.17 -12.89 -19.45
N ILE A 42 -23.49 -12.78 -19.50
CA ILE A 42 -24.42 -13.89 -19.20
C ILE A 42 -24.21 -15.05 -20.17
N PHE A 43 -24.15 -14.77 -21.48
CA PHE A 43 -24.04 -15.80 -22.51
C PHE A 43 -22.63 -16.39 -22.63
N SER A 44 -21.57 -15.62 -22.34
CA SER A 44 -20.18 -16.11 -22.31
C SER A 44 -19.89 -17.15 -21.23
N ARG A 45 -20.79 -17.33 -20.26
CA ARG A 45 -20.71 -18.41 -19.25
C ARG A 45 -21.35 -19.72 -19.71
N LEU A 46 -22.04 -19.69 -20.85
CA LEU A 46 -22.88 -20.78 -21.34
C LEU A 46 -22.42 -21.35 -22.68
N TYR A 47 -21.59 -20.61 -23.41
CA TYR A 47 -21.10 -20.95 -24.74
C TYR A 47 -19.59 -20.66 -24.79
N ASP A 48 -18.87 -21.51 -25.52
CA ASP A 48 -17.39 -21.53 -25.49
C ASP A 48 -16.77 -20.71 -26.64
N SER A 49 -17.56 -20.29 -27.63
CA SER A 49 -17.10 -19.47 -28.76
C SER A 49 -17.82 -18.13 -28.84
N ASP A 50 -17.08 -17.06 -29.18
CA ASP A 50 -17.64 -15.71 -29.33
C ASP A 50 -18.76 -15.65 -30.39
N GLU A 51 -18.69 -16.50 -31.42
CA GLU A 51 -19.73 -16.63 -32.43
C GLU A 51 -21.04 -17.18 -31.84
N GLU A 52 -20.96 -18.20 -30.98
CA GLU A 52 -22.12 -18.75 -30.29
C GLU A 52 -22.66 -17.79 -29.22
N VAL A 53 -21.77 -17.10 -28.50
CA VAL A 53 -22.14 -16.07 -27.51
C VAL A 53 -22.88 -14.93 -28.19
N LEU A 54 -22.37 -14.42 -29.32
CA LEU A 54 -23.02 -13.38 -30.12
C LEU A 54 -24.39 -13.86 -30.62
N ALA A 55 -24.44 -15.04 -31.22
CA ALA A 55 -25.67 -15.59 -31.79
C ALA A 55 -26.76 -15.74 -30.72
N ALA A 56 -26.41 -16.28 -29.55
CA ALA A 56 -27.33 -16.44 -28.43
C ALA A 56 -27.76 -15.10 -27.83
N SER A 57 -26.84 -14.15 -27.70
CA SER A 57 -27.10 -12.80 -27.19
C SER A 57 -28.06 -12.04 -28.10
N LEU A 58 -27.82 -12.04 -29.41
CA LEU A 58 -28.67 -11.39 -30.41
C LEU A 58 -30.05 -12.07 -30.49
N ASP A 59 -30.11 -13.40 -30.47
CA ASP A 59 -31.38 -14.14 -30.47
C ASP A 59 -32.23 -13.83 -29.22
N SER A 60 -31.62 -13.79 -28.04
CA SER A 60 -32.29 -13.40 -26.79
C SER A 60 -32.79 -11.96 -26.83
N LEU A 61 -31.94 -11.03 -27.28
CA LEU A 61 -32.28 -9.61 -27.40
C LEU A 61 -33.43 -9.37 -28.40
N ARG A 62 -33.48 -10.14 -29.49
CA ARG A 62 -34.54 -10.05 -30.50
C ARG A 62 -35.88 -10.54 -29.98
N ARG A 63 -35.87 -11.63 -29.20
CA ARG A 63 -37.06 -12.23 -28.59
C ARG A 63 -37.60 -11.40 -27.43
N TRP A 64 -36.77 -10.54 -26.85
CA TRP A 64 -37.17 -9.66 -25.77
C TRP A 64 -37.68 -8.31 -26.31
N GLN A 65 -38.93 -8.00 -26.01
CA GLN A 65 -39.62 -6.77 -26.40
C GLN A 65 -40.40 -6.25 -25.20
N PRO A 66 -39.80 -5.44 -24.33
CA PRO A 66 -40.55 -4.71 -23.31
C PRO A 66 -41.50 -3.72 -23.96
N GLU A 67 -42.65 -3.47 -23.32
CA GLU A 67 -43.64 -2.48 -23.74
C GLU A 67 -43.17 -1.04 -23.42
N ASN A 68 -42.04 -0.61 -24.01
CA ASN A 68 -41.47 0.73 -23.81
C ASN A 68 -40.86 1.29 -25.11
N GLN A 69 -41.24 2.52 -25.48
CA GLN A 69 -40.75 3.23 -26.67
C GLN A 69 -39.23 3.48 -26.67
N ILE A 70 -38.61 3.54 -25.49
CA ILE A 70 -37.14 3.71 -25.37
C ILE A 70 -36.38 2.49 -25.93
N TRP A 71 -37.02 1.32 -25.93
CA TRP A 71 -36.41 0.08 -26.41
C TRP A 71 -36.12 0.11 -27.91
N ASP A 72 -36.97 0.76 -28.70
CA ASP A 72 -36.77 0.87 -30.15
C ASP A 72 -35.53 1.71 -30.50
N ILE A 73 -35.10 2.58 -29.59
CA ILE A 73 -33.89 3.40 -29.73
C ILE A 73 -32.66 2.64 -29.22
N LEU A 74 -32.76 1.95 -28.08
CA LEU A 74 -31.62 1.27 -27.46
C LEU A 74 -31.24 -0.04 -28.16
N LYS A 75 -32.23 -0.79 -28.66
CA LYS A 75 -32.01 -2.14 -29.20
C LYS A 75 -31.03 -2.18 -30.38
N PRO A 76 -31.12 -1.30 -31.40
CA PRO A 76 -30.13 -1.27 -32.49
C PRO A 76 -28.71 -1.01 -31.99
N GLU A 77 -28.57 -0.20 -30.95
CA GLU A 77 -27.28 0.23 -30.41
C GLU A 77 -26.64 -0.83 -29.52
N ILE A 78 -27.46 -1.60 -28.80
CA ILE A 78 -27.04 -2.83 -28.11
C ILE A 78 -26.64 -3.89 -29.16
N GLU A 79 -27.42 -4.07 -30.23
CA GLU A 79 -27.07 -5.02 -31.31
C GLU A 79 -25.74 -4.65 -31.99
N ARG A 80 -25.51 -3.36 -32.24
CA ARG A 80 -24.24 -2.85 -32.79
C ARG A 80 -23.09 -3.12 -31.83
N SER A 81 -23.23 -2.75 -30.55
CA SER A 81 -22.20 -2.96 -29.53
C SER A 81 -21.88 -4.44 -29.32
N LEU A 82 -22.87 -5.34 -29.37
CA LEU A 82 -22.65 -6.79 -29.29
C LEU A 82 -21.85 -7.31 -30.48
N ARG A 83 -22.10 -6.79 -31.69
CA ARG A 83 -21.38 -7.18 -32.91
C ARG A 83 -19.93 -6.68 -32.91
N GLU A 84 -19.71 -5.44 -32.46
CA GLU A 84 -18.37 -4.87 -32.26
C GLU A 84 -17.59 -5.74 -31.26
N ARG A 85 -18.23 -6.08 -30.15
CA ARG A 85 -17.71 -7.00 -29.13
C ARG A 85 -17.35 -8.39 -29.66
N SER A 86 -18.16 -8.97 -30.56
CA SER A 86 -17.87 -10.27 -31.19
C SER A 86 -16.78 -10.26 -32.25
N SER A 87 -16.36 -9.08 -32.71
CA SER A 87 -15.20 -8.95 -33.61
C SER A 87 -13.86 -9.12 -32.88
N GLY A 88 -13.90 -9.37 -31.57
CA GLY A 88 -13.09 -10.43 -30.95
C GLY A 88 -11.67 -10.08 -30.52
N THR A 89 -11.25 -8.81 -30.57
CA THR A 89 -9.94 -8.40 -30.05
C THR A 89 -10.09 -7.69 -28.69
N GLU A 90 -11.00 -6.73 -28.59
CA GLU A 90 -11.15 -5.86 -27.42
C GLU A 90 -11.66 -6.56 -26.14
N ILE A 91 -12.63 -7.48 -26.20
CA ILE A 91 -13.18 -8.12 -24.98
C ILE A 91 -12.20 -9.09 -24.34
N ILE A 92 -11.52 -9.89 -25.17
CA ILE A 92 -10.58 -10.88 -24.67
C ILE A 92 -9.40 -10.15 -24.04
N GLU A 93 -8.94 -9.07 -24.67
CA GLU A 93 -7.92 -8.18 -24.11
C GLU A 93 -8.39 -7.52 -22.81
N GLU A 94 -9.59 -6.94 -22.75
CA GLU A 94 -10.15 -6.32 -21.52
C GLU A 94 -10.25 -7.33 -20.36
N ARG A 95 -10.71 -8.57 -20.62
CA ARG A 95 -10.82 -9.62 -19.59
C ARG A 95 -9.47 -10.19 -19.15
N LEU A 96 -8.57 -10.44 -20.10
CA LEU A 96 -7.20 -10.87 -19.77
C LEU A 96 -6.49 -9.79 -18.96
N PHE A 97 -6.71 -8.53 -19.32
CA PHE A 97 -6.15 -7.38 -18.66
C PHE A 97 -6.73 -7.18 -17.24
N GLU A 98 -8.04 -7.23 -17.07
CA GLU A 98 -8.67 -7.18 -15.74
C GLU A 98 -8.23 -8.37 -14.86
N SER A 99 -8.06 -9.56 -15.45
CA SER A 99 -7.52 -10.72 -14.74
C SER A 99 -6.08 -10.49 -14.31
N LYS A 100 -5.26 -9.87 -15.15
CA LYS A 100 -3.88 -9.52 -14.84
C LYS A 100 -3.79 -8.49 -13.71
N ILE A 101 -4.53 -7.37 -13.80
CA ILE A 101 -4.61 -6.38 -12.69
C ILE A 101 -5.02 -7.07 -11.39
N LYS A 102 -6.02 -7.97 -11.46
CA LYS A 102 -6.46 -8.69 -10.28
C LYS A 102 -5.34 -9.56 -9.71
N GLU A 103 -4.63 -10.33 -10.54
CA GLU A 103 -3.52 -11.17 -10.11
C GLU A 103 -2.37 -10.33 -9.54
N ASP A 104 -2.00 -9.24 -10.20
CA ASP A 104 -0.97 -8.31 -9.74
C ASP A 104 -1.35 -7.70 -8.39
N LEU A 105 -2.60 -7.25 -8.24
CA LEU A 105 -3.11 -6.73 -6.98
C LEU A 105 -3.21 -7.79 -5.89
N ASP A 106 -3.61 -9.03 -6.22
CA ASP A 106 -3.64 -10.16 -5.30
C ASP A 106 -2.23 -10.47 -4.80
N ASN A 107 -1.24 -10.49 -5.70
CA ASN A 107 0.16 -10.68 -5.38
C ASN A 107 0.71 -9.53 -4.54
N GLN A 108 0.35 -8.28 -4.87
CA GLN A 108 0.77 -7.10 -4.14
C GLN A 108 0.04 -6.94 -2.78
N LEU A 109 -1.15 -7.47 -2.61
CA LEU A 109 -1.82 -7.43 -1.30
C LEU A 109 -1.60 -8.69 -0.49
N ARG A 110 -0.86 -9.67 -1.04
CA ARG A 110 -0.59 -10.95 -0.40
C ARG A 110 0.04 -10.80 0.97
N PHE A 111 0.88 -9.78 1.20
CA PHE A 111 1.41 -9.54 2.55
C PHE A 111 0.30 -9.33 3.58
N PHE A 112 -0.69 -8.48 3.29
CA PHE A 112 -1.82 -8.26 4.18
C PHE A 112 -2.65 -9.53 4.33
N ASP A 113 -2.86 -10.27 3.26
CA ASP A 113 -3.56 -11.57 3.31
C ASP A 113 -2.81 -12.56 4.21
N ASP A 114 -1.48 -12.66 4.07
CA ASP A 114 -0.62 -13.56 4.84
C ASP A 114 -0.64 -13.21 6.33
N ILE A 115 -0.43 -11.94 6.71
CA ILE A 115 -0.41 -11.53 8.12
C ILE A 115 -1.79 -11.54 8.78
N THR A 116 -2.87 -11.42 8.01
CA THR A 116 -4.24 -11.51 8.55
C THR A 116 -4.77 -12.94 8.59
N SER A 117 -4.22 -13.86 7.78
CA SER A 117 -4.66 -15.26 7.71
C SER A 117 -4.39 -16.06 8.99
N GLU A 118 -3.31 -15.76 9.73
CA GLU A 118 -3.00 -16.40 11.03
C GLU A 118 -3.87 -15.89 12.19
N GLY A 119 -4.73 -14.90 11.91
CA GLY A 119 -5.57 -14.22 12.87
C GLY A 119 -4.90 -12.97 13.44
N VAL A 120 -5.68 -11.90 13.48
CA VAL A 120 -5.30 -10.63 14.09
C VAL A 120 -5.20 -10.77 15.62
N LEU A 121 -4.13 -10.20 16.18
CA LEU A 121 -3.87 -10.12 17.61
C LEU A 121 -4.21 -8.72 18.16
N SER A 122 -4.54 -8.66 19.45
CA SER A 122 -4.50 -7.40 20.19
C SER A 122 -3.06 -7.01 20.52
N LEU A 123 -2.85 -5.76 20.98
CA LEU A 123 -1.55 -5.30 21.46
C LEU A 123 -1.03 -6.20 22.59
N GLU A 124 -1.87 -6.57 23.55
CA GLU A 124 -1.51 -7.51 24.62
C GLU A 124 -1.12 -8.88 24.04
N GLY A 125 -1.91 -9.41 23.11
CA GLY A 125 -1.67 -10.73 22.51
C GLY A 125 -0.35 -10.80 21.73
N VAL A 126 -0.01 -9.77 20.95
CA VAL A 126 1.29 -9.72 20.27
C VAL A 126 2.42 -9.50 21.26
N THR A 127 2.21 -8.69 22.31
CA THR A 127 3.22 -8.43 23.34
C THR A 127 3.59 -9.70 24.09
N ASP A 128 2.61 -10.52 24.47
CA ASP A 128 2.86 -11.80 25.15
C ASP A 128 3.68 -12.76 24.27
N ARG A 129 3.40 -12.77 22.95
CA ARG A 129 4.19 -13.56 21.98
C ARG A 129 5.62 -13.04 21.85
N ILE A 130 5.81 -11.72 21.79
CA ILE A 130 7.14 -11.10 21.74
C ILE A 130 7.91 -11.46 23.01
N VAL A 131 7.35 -11.22 24.20
CA VAL A 131 7.99 -11.53 25.49
C VAL A 131 8.37 -13.01 25.59
N THR A 132 7.55 -13.92 25.07
CA THR A 132 7.90 -15.35 25.03
C THR A 132 9.09 -15.62 24.11
N SER A 133 9.09 -15.01 22.92
CA SER A 133 10.10 -15.24 21.88
C SER A 133 11.45 -14.60 22.19
N VAL A 134 11.45 -13.54 23.01
CA VAL A 134 12.65 -12.81 23.44
C VAL A 134 13.64 -13.69 24.22
N SER A 135 13.18 -14.76 24.87
CA SER A 135 14.05 -15.69 25.61
C SER A 135 15.16 -16.32 24.76
N ASP A 136 14.92 -16.47 23.46
CA ASP A 136 15.85 -17.05 22.49
C ASP A 136 16.39 -16.00 21.50
N ALA A 137 16.38 -14.71 21.88
CA ALA A 137 16.85 -13.60 21.06
C ALA A 137 18.09 -12.93 21.68
N ASP A 138 19.01 -12.48 20.84
CA ASP A 138 20.16 -11.67 21.28
C ASP A 138 19.81 -10.17 21.27
N GLY A 139 18.82 -9.78 20.46
CA GLY A 139 18.33 -8.43 20.41
C GLY A 139 16.94 -8.29 19.83
N ILE A 140 16.40 -7.08 19.96
CA ILE A 140 15.09 -6.69 19.47
C ILE A 140 15.20 -5.33 18.78
N VAL A 141 14.65 -5.23 17.57
CA VAL A 141 14.54 -3.98 16.83
C VAL A 141 13.08 -3.54 16.76
N PHE A 142 12.85 -2.28 17.06
CA PHE A 142 11.56 -1.60 16.90
C PHE A 142 11.67 -0.60 15.77
N GLY A 143 10.81 -0.74 14.77
CA GLY A 143 10.65 0.26 13.72
C GLY A 143 9.33 1.01 13.89
N GLU A 144 9.35 2.33 13.74
CA GLU A 144 8.17 3.20 13.65
C GLU A 144 8.33 4.35 12.67
N ASP A 145 7.23 5.06 12.43
CA ASP A 145 7.16 6.37 11.81
C ASP A 145 7.19 7.47 12.88
N HIS A 146 8.27 8.26 12.86
CA HIS A 146 8.61 9.32 13.83
C HIS A 146 7.49 10.29 14.22
N ASP A 147 6.40 10.39 13.46
CA ASP A 147 5.31 11.32 13.74
C ASP A 147 4.03 10.63 14.26
N VAL A 148 4.10 9.36 14.68
CA VAL A 148 2.90 8.57 15.02
C VAL A 148 2.87 8.19 16.48
N LYS A 149 2.17 9.01 17.27
CA LYS A 149 2.00 8.78 18.71
C LYS A 149 1.51 7.36 19.05
N LYS A 150 0.56 6.83 18.27
CA LYS A 150 0.04 5.46 18.49
C LYS A 150 1.10 4.37 18.32
N GLU A 151 2.01 4.51 17.37
CA GLU A 151 3.11 3.56 17.14
C GLU A 151 4.07 3.59 18.33
N LYS A 152 4.45 4.79 18.77
CA LYS A 152 5.27 5.01 19.97
C LYS A 152 4.61 4.48 21.24
N ASP A 153 3.31 4.71 21.42
CA ASP A 153 2.50 4.18 22.53
C ASP A 153 2.58 2.64 22.58
N ALA A 154 2.43 1.97 21.43
CA ALA A 154 2.49 0.52 21.32
C ALA A 154 3.90 -0.02 21.61
N ILE A 155 4.94 0.62 21.07
CA ILE A 155 6.33 0.24 21.35
C ILE A 155 6.66 0.41 22.83
N ALA A 156 6.30 1.55 23.43
CA ALA A 156 6.51 1.80 24.85
C ALA A 156 5.80 0.75 25.73
N PHE A 157 4.58 0.34 25.36
CA PHE A 157 3.88 -0.75 26.04
C PHE A 157 4.65 -2.06 25.96
N ILE A 158 5.10 -2.47 24.77
CA ILE A 158 5.86 -3.72 24.55
C ILE A 158 7.18 -3.68 25.34
N LEU A 159 7.95 -2.59 25.22
CA LEU A 159 9.19 -2.38 25.96
C LEU A 159 8.98 -2.49 27.47
N SER A 160 7.90 -1.92 28.00
CA SER A 160 7.59 -2.00 29.44
C SER A 160 7.33 -3.44 29.92
N LYS A 161 6.86 -4.33 29.05
CA LYS A 161 6.62 -5.74 29.36
C LYS A 161 7.91 -6.54 29.24
N ILE A 162 8.72 -6.28 28.21
CA ILE A 162 10.04 -6.88 28.06
C ILE A 162 10.94 -6.52 29.24
N GLY A 163 11.03 -5.24 29.61
CA GLY A 163 11.88 -4.78 30.72
C GLY A 163 11.47 -5.31 32.10
N LYS A 164 10.25 -5.84 32.25
CA LYS A 164 9.81 -6.55 33.46
C LYS A 164 10.23 -8.02 33.47
N ALA A 165 10.43 -8.62 32.30
CA ALA A 165 10.74 -10.04 32.14
C ALA A 165 12.23 -10.30 31.85
N TYR A 166 12.93 -9.36 31.24
CA TYR A 166 14.30 -9.48 30.77
C TYR A 166 15.11 -8.21 31.03
N THR A 167 16.43 -8.35 31.08
CA THR A 167 17.36 -7.24 31.18
C THR A 167 17.76 -6.74 29.79
N ILE A 168 17.44 -5.49 29.48
CA ILE A 168 17.97 -4.80 28.29
C ILE A 168 19.34 -4.22 28.69
N GLY A 169 20.42 -4.82 28.17
CA GLY A 169 21.80 -4.46 28.51
C GLY A 169 22.28 -3.19 27.82
N ALA A 170 21.76 -2.94 26.61
CA ALA A 170 22.02 -1.73 25.84
C ALA A 170 20.81 -1.36 24.98
N PHE A 171 20.65 -0.06 24.71
CA PHE A 171 19.60 0.47 23.83
C PHE A 171 20.21 1.45 22.82
N LEU A 172 19.94 1.24 21.54
CA LEU A 172 20.36 2.11 20.44
C LEU A 172 19.16 2.84 19.88
N GLU A 173 19.26 4.16 19.73
CA GLU A 173 18.18 4.99 19.16
C GLU A 173 18.67 5.76 17.94
N GLU A 174 17.90 5.72 16.86
CA GLU A 174 18.01 6.66 15.75
C GLU A 174 17.47 8.04 16.16
N SER A 175 18.34 9.03 16.29
CA SER A 175 17.97 10.41 16.55
C SER A 175 17.96 11.21 15.23
N GLY A 176 16.89 11.95 15.00
CA GLY A 176 16.75 12.83 13.83
C GLY A 176 17.81 13.94 13.87
N GLY A 177 18.82 13.84 13.02
CA GLY A 177 19.75 14.94 12.68
C GLY A 177 20.93 15.19 13.63
N GLU A 178 20.88 14.75 14.89
CA GLU A 178 21.98 14.98 15.85
C GLU A 178 22.90 13.78 16.09
N GLY A 179 22.79 12.68 15.33
CA GLY A 179 23.66 11.52 15.49
C GLY A 179 23.21 10.56 16.61
N ARG A 180 23.33 9.26 16.34
CA ARG A 180 22.69 8.17 17.11
C ARG A 180 23.14 8.14 18.57
N ARG A 181 22.23 7.80 19.48
CA ARG A 181 22.47 7.73 20.93
C ARG A 181 22.54 6.28 21.40
N LEU A 182 23.59 5.93 22.14
CA LEU A 182 23.76 4.63 22.79
C LEU A 182 23.54 4.79 24.29
N PHE A 183 22.71 3.92 24.86
CA PHE A 183 22.43 3.86 26.29
C PHE A 183 22.85 2.49 26.86
N SER A 184 23.60 2.46 27.97
CA SER A 184 23.96 1.22 28.68
C SER A 184 23.02 0.93 29.85
N SER A 185 22.92 -0.32 30.29
CA SER A 185 21.98 -0.77 31.33
C SER A 185 22.05 0.05 32.63
N GLY A 186 20.86 0.33 33.18
CA GLY A 186 20.60 1.26 34.27
C GLY A 186 20.10 2.64 33.82
N TYR A 187 20.03 2.88 32.50
CA TYR A 187 19.82 4.20 31.92
C TYR A 187 19.01 4.06 30.62
N ILE A 188 17.69 4.27 30.65
CA ILE A 188 16.83 4.30 29.45
C ILE A 188 15.86 5.50 29.56
N LEU A 189 16.03 6.49 28.67
CA LEU A 189 15.09 7.56 28.25
C LEU A 189 14.99 8.86 29.09
N GLU A 190 15.93 9.78 28.86
CA GLU A 190 15.60 11.21 28.65
C GLU A 190 16.04 11.62 27.23
N GLY A 191 15.29 11.16 26.24
CA GLY A 191 15.45 11.51 24.82
C GLY A 191 14.12 12.01 24.26
N TYR A 192 13.98 13.34 24.25
CA TYR A 192 12.98 14.26 23.68
C TYR A 192 11.49 13.94 23.44
N GLU A 193 10.97 12.71 23.53
CA GLU A 193 9.51 12.47 23.44
C GLU A 193 8.95 11.47 24.45
N LEU A 194 9.78 10.63 25.07
CA LEU A 194 9.33 9.73 26.14
C LEU A 194 9.11 10.42 27.50
N ARG A 195 9.45 11.72 27.60
CA ARG A 195 9.08 12.60 28.73
C ARG A 195 7.57 12.77 28.89
N GLU A 196 6.78 12.47 27.86
CA GLU A 196 5.30 12.48 27.96
C GLU A 196 4.71 11.22 28.62
N TYR A 197 5.56 10.24 29.00
CA TYR A 197 5.14 8.96 29.58
C TYR A 197 5.70 8.74 30.99
N PRO A 198 5.20 9.47 32.01
CA PRO A 198 5.66 9.39 33.40
C PRO A 198 5.46 8.01 34.08
N GLN A 199 4.82 7.05 33.41
CA GLN A 199 4.77 5.66 33.83
C GLN A 199 6.08 4.89 33.64
N LEU A 200 6.99 5.33 32.76
CA LEU A 200 8.28 4.68 32.56
C LEU A 200 9.28 5.02 33.68
N ASP A 201 9.21 6.23 34.24
CA ASP A 201 9.99 6.67 35.41
C ASP A 201 9.75 5.84 36.69
N LYS A 202 8.59 5.18 36.79
CA LYS A 202 8.24 4.36 37.96
C LYS A 202 8.78 2.93 37.89
N LEU A 203 9.43 2.56 36.80
CA LEU A 203 10.11 1.27 36.64
C LEU A 203 11.50 1.40 37.29
N GLY A 204 11.51 1.28 38.63
CA GLY A 204 12.66 1.54 39.49
C GLY A 204 13.97 0.97 38.96
N GLY A 205 14.90 1.86 38.61
CA GLY A 205 16.25 1.48 38.17
C GLY A 205 16.93 2.45 37.20
N ILE A 206 16.25 3.48 36.70
CA ILE A 206 16.76 4.33 35.63
C ILE A 206 17.42 5.59 36.21
N ARG A 207 18.72 5.77 35.97
CA ARG A 207 19.42 7.06 36.09
C ARG A 207 19.76 7.57 34.69
N ILE A 208 20.23 8.81 34.54
CA ILE A 208 20.62 9.41 33.26
C ILE A 208 22.11 9.76 33.34
N GLN A 209 22.88 9.46 32.29
CA GLN A 209 24.25 9.93 32.15
C GLN A 209 24.40 10.62 30.80
N ASP A 210 24.54 11.94 30.82
CA ASP A 210 25.01 12.72 29.67
C ASP A 210 26.48 12.35 29.41
N GLY A 211 26.81 11.87 28.21
CA GLY A 211 28.23 11.61 27.90
C GLY A 211 28.59 10.85 26.63
N PHE A 212 27.65 10.24 25.89
CA PHE A 212 28.01 9.62 24.62
C PHE A 212 27.98 10.63 23.48
N GLN A 213 29.11 10.77 22.78
CA GLN A 213 29.20 11.66 21.64
C GLN A 213 28.24 11.20 20.53
N PRO A 214 27.55 12.14 19.87
CA PRO A 214 26.73 11.83 18.72
C PRO A 214 27.57 11.14 17.64
N TYR A 215 27.14 9.95 17.23
CA TYR A 215 27.84 9.21 16.18
C TYR A 215 27.34 9.66 14.82
N GLU A 216 28.20 10.37 14.09
CA GLU A 216 28.01 10.61 12.67
C GLU A 216 28.25 9.29 11.91
N GLN A 217 27.25 8.91 11.09
CA GLN A 217 27.29 7.88 10.03
C GLN A 217 26.98 6.41 10.40
N PHE A 218 25.89 5.94 9.77
CA PHE A 218 25.45 4.56 9.44
C PHE A 218 25.57 3.47 10.52
N PHE A 219 24.95 2.31 10.29
CA PHE A 219 25.06 1.11 11.15
C PHE A 219 26.18 0.24 10.54
N PRO A 220 27.48 0.37 10.87
CA PRO A 220 28.43 -0.65 10.45
C PRO A 220 28.19 -1.85 11.36
N CYS A 221 27.96 -3.03 10.80
CA CYS A 221 27.81 -4.28 11.56
C CYS A 221 28.96 -4.54 12.54
N ILE A 222 30.13 -3.96 12.25
CA ILE A 222 31.31 -3.91 13.13
C ILE A 222 30.95 -3.39 14.54
N LYS A 223 30.10 -2.37 14.66
CA LYS A 223 29.75 -1.77 15.96
C LYS A 223 28.72 -2.58 16.75
N ILE A 224 27.87 -3.36 16.08
CA ILE A 224 26.95 -4.28 16.76
C ILE A 224 27.74 -5.39 17.46
N ASN A 225 28.82 -5.88 16.84
CA ASN A 225 29.73 -6.85 17.47
C ASN A 225 30.38 -6.30 18.75
N GLU A 226 30.90 -5.08 18.69
CA GLU A 226 31.53 -4.43 19.86
C GLU A 226 30.53 -4.28 21.01
N ILE A 227 29.26 -3.98 20.72
CA ILE A 227 28.22 -3.91 21.74
C ILE A 227 27.93 -5.30 22.32
N PHE A 228 27.84 -6.35 21.49
CA PHE A 228 27.66 -7.71 21.97
C PHE A 228 28.81 -8.20 22.86
N ASP A 229 30.04 -7.78 22.60
CA ASP A 229 31.20 -8.08 23.45
C ASP A 229 31.10 -7.42 24.85
N LEU A 230 30.32 -6.34 24.97
CA LEU A 230 30.08 -5.63 26.23
C LEU A 230 28.84 -6.14 26.99
N LEU A 231 27.94 -6.86 26.32
CA LEU A 231 26.72 -7.39 26.92
C LEU A 231 26.99 -8.69 27.67
N ASN A 232 26.34 -8.86 28.83
CA ASN A 232 26.33 -10.16 29.48
C ASN A 232 25.53 -11.16 28.63
N SER A 233 25.82 -12.47 28.75
CA SER A 233 25.18 -13.52 27.95
C SER A 233 23.66 -13.65 28.15
N ASN A 234 23.09 -12.94 29.12
CA ASN A 234 21.67 -12.91 29.49
C ASN A 234 21.03 -11.52 29.26
N GLU A 235 21.74 -10.60 28.62
CA GLU A 235 21.26 -9.25 28.32
C GLU A 235 20.88 -9.09 26.85
N LEU A 236 19.81 -8.34 26.60
CA LEU A 236 19.31 -8.05 25.26
C LEU A 236 19.87 -6.72 24.75
N LEU A 237 20.16 -6.68 23.45
CA LEU A 237 20.34 -5.43 22.72
C LEU A 237 18.98 -4.92 22.22
N GLY A 238 18.53 -3.77 22.72
CA GLY A 238 17.39 -3.06 22.16
C GLY A 238 17.83 -2.08 21.08
N ILE A 239 17.11 -2.02 19.97
CA ILE A 239 17.35 -1.08 18.88
C ILE A 239 16.04 -0.41 18.51
N TYR A 240 16.05 0.90 18.38
CA TYR A 240 14.93 1.71 17.92
C TYR A 240 15.34 2.44 16.65
N VAL A 241 14.57 2.23 15.60
CA VAL A 241 14.81 2.81 14.28
C VAL A 241 13.60 3.59 13.80
N GLY A 242 13.89 4.64 13.05
CA GLY A 242 12.96 5.56 12.46
C GLY A 242 12.44 5.15 11.10
N SER A 243 11.60 6.02 10.54
CA SER A 243 10.78 5.77 9.35
C SER A 243 11.51 5.13 8.17
N ALA A 244 12.72 5.61 7.84
CA ALA A 244 13.49 5.09 6.70
C ALA A 244 13.96 3.65 6.94
N HIS A 245 14.43 3.36 8.14
CA HIS A 245 14.88 2.03 8.54
C HIS A 245 13.71 1.09 8.82
N THR A 246 12.58 1.59 9.33
CA THR A 246 11.31 0.85 9.44
C THR A 246 10.81 0.41 8.07
N THR A 247 10.84 1.32 7.09
CA THR A 247 10.53 1.00 5.69
C THR A 247 11.50 -0.06 5.18
N ARG A 248 12.80 0.07 5.47
CA ARG A 248 13.79 -0.96 5.12
C ARG A 248 13.52 -2.33 5.74
N LEU A 249 13.11 -2.38 7.00
CA LEU A 249 12.71 -3.62 7.67
C LEU A 249 11.50 -4.25 6.98
N PHE A 250 10.51 -3.45 6.56
CA PHE A 250 9.46 -3.97 5.68
C PHE A 250 10.05 -4.53 4.39
N LEU A 251 11.00 -3.84 3.73
CA LEU A 251 11.60 -4.32 2.47
C LEU A 251 12.28 -5.68 2.60
N ASP A 252 13.05 -5.90 3.67
CA ASP A 252 13.79 -7.14 3.85
C ASP A 252 12.85 -8.34 4.03
N TYR A 253 11.67 -8.12 4.64
CA TYR A 253 10.65 -9.15 4.82
C TYR A 253 9.58 -9.16 3.71
N MET A 254 9.58 -8.14 2.84
CA MET A 254 8.70 -7.95 1.69
C MET A 254 9.50 -7.59 0.42
N PRO A 255 10.50 -8.38 0.00
CA PRO A 255 11.42 -7.97 -1.07
C PRO A 255 10.73 -7.83 -2.44
N GLU A 256 9.58 -8.47 -2.62
CA GLU A 256 8.78 -8.39 -3.84
C GLU A 256 8.15 -7.00 -4.05
N PHE A 257 8.08 -6.17 -3.01
CA PHE A 257 7.26 -4.96 -2.97
C PHE A 257 7.97 -3.66 -3.30
N PHE A 258 9.29 -3.63 -3.26
CA PHE A 258 10.03 -2.37 -3.22
C PHE A 258 11.32 -2.40 -4.02
N LYS A 259 11.31 -3.15 -5.13
CA LYS A 259 12.44 -3.20 -6.07
C LYS A 259 12.81 -1.82 -6.63
N SER A 260 11.85 -0.89 -6.69
CA SER A 260 12.00 0.46 -7.25
C SER A 260 12.42 1.54 -6.24
N SER A 261 12.40 1.25 -4.93
CA SER A 261 12.44 2.27 -3.87
C SER A 261 13.78 2.99 -3.69
N GLY A 262 14.83 2.62 -4.46
CA GLY A 262 16.12 3.32 -4.45
C GLY A 262 16.90 3.25 -3.13
N PHE A 263 16.40 2.53 -2.12
CA PHE A 263 17.15 2.22 -0.90
C PHE A 263 18.27 1.23 -1.27
N GLY A 264 19.49 1.77 -1.47
CA GLY A 264 20.66 1.05 -1.98
C GLY A 264 21.12 -0.17 -1.14
N GLU A 265 22.25 -0.76 -1.56
CA GLU A 265 22.90 -1.97 -1.00
C GLU A 265 23.47 -1.81 0.43
N TYR A 266 22.84 -1.00 1.28
CA TYR A 266 23.32 -0.83 2.65
C TYR A 266 22.91 -2.02 3.51
N PRO A 267 23.83 -2.58 4.32
CA PRO A 267 23.49 -3.65 5.24
C PRO A 267 22.47 -3.18 6.27
N THR A 268 21.45 -3.99 6.50
CA THR A 268 20.36 -3.69 7.43
C THR A 268 20.70 -4.14 8.85
N VAL A 269 19.86 -3.78 9.82
CA VAL A 269 20.04 -4.25 11.21
C VAL A 269 19.98 -5.79 11.24
N ASP A 270 19.10 -6.40 10.44
CA ASP A 270 19.00 -7.85 10.34
C ASP A 270 20.25 -8.45 9.70
N ASP A 271 20.76 -7.89 8.59
CA ASP A 271 22.02 -8.33 7.97
C ASP A 271 23.18 -8.33 8.97
N CYS A 272 23.23 -7.31 9.84
CA CYS A 272 24.24 -7.23 10.88
C CYS A 272 24.07 -8.33 11.93
N PHE A 273 22.86 -8.62 12.39
CA PHE A 273 22.63 -9.73 13.32
C PHE A 273 22.96 -11.09 12.67
N GLN A 274 22.53 -11.31 11.43
CA GLN A 274 22.82 -12.53 10.68
C GLN A 274 24.33 -12.74 10.51
N SER A 275 25.09 -11.68 10.16
CA SER A 275 26.54 -11.75 9.97
C SER A 275 27.32 -12.16 11.24
N THR A 276 26.69 -12.05 12.40
CA THR A 276 27.29 -12.33 13.72
C THR A 276 26.78 -13.65 14.31
N GLY A 277 25.91 -14.36 13.58
CA GLY A 277 25.23 -15.56 14.08
C GLY A 277 24.27 -15.27 15.24
N LYS A 278 23.92 -13.99 15.43
CA LYS A 278 23.02 -13.51 16.47
C LYS A 278 21.59 -13.47 15.95
N SER A 279 20.66 -13.64 16.86
CA SER A 279 19.25 -13.72 16.54
C SER A 279 18.53 -12.44 16.92
N LEU A 280 17.69 -11.95 16.00
CA LEU A 280 16.95 -10.70 16.13
C LEU A 280 15.45 -10.98 16.19
N ILE A 281 14.73 -10.23 17.01
CA ILE A 281 13.29 -10.05 16.89
C ILE A 281 13.03 -8.69 16.26
N ALA A 282 12.23 -8.65 15.20
CA ALA A 282 11.78 -7.40 14.59
C ALA A 282 10.33 -7.13 14.97
N VAL A 283 10.07 -5.92 15.46
CA VAL A 283 8.74 -5.39 15.75
C VAL A 283 8.56 -4.15 14.91
N VAL A 284 7.71 -4.22 13.91
CA VAL A 284 7.56 -3.17 12.90
C VAL A 284 6.18 -2.54 13.04
N MET A 285 6.15 -1.27 13.41
CA MET A 285 4.94 -0.46 13.50
C MET A 285 4.84 0.42 12.26
N SER A 286 3.67 0.46 11.64
CA SER A 286 3.44 1.39 10.52
C SER A 286 1.98 1.72 10.36
N LYS A 287 1.73 2.98 10.00
CA LYS A 287 0.53 3.39 9.29
C LYS A 287 0.34 2.54 8.03
N GLU A 288 -0.87 2.02 7.88
CA GLU A 288 -1.24 1.21 6.73
C GLU A 288 -1.11 1.97 5.41
N ILE A 289 -1.48 3.26 5.40
CA ILE A 289 -1.48 4.10 4.20
C ILE A 289 -0.11 4.16 3.50
N ARG A 290 0.99 4.03 4.23
CA ARG A 290 2.34 4.07 3.63
C ARG A 290 2.62 2.84 2.78
N ILE A 291 2.25 1.67 3.31
CA ILE A 291 2.37 0.40 2.59
C ILE A 291 1.44 0.44 1.37
N LEU A 292 0.21 0.93 1.55
CA LEU A 292 -0.76 1.06 0.47
C LEU A 292 -0.32 2.05 -0.62
N ASP A 293 0.27 3.19 -0.26
CA ASP A 293 0.80 4.16 -1.22
C ASP A 293 2.01 3.60 -1.99
N ALA A 294 2.88 2.85 -1.31
CA ALA A 294 4.00 2.19 -1.96
C ALA A 294 3.53 1.15 -2.98
N ILE A 295 2.54 0.34 -2.64
CA ILE A 295 1.93 -0.63 -3.55
C ILE A 295 1.33 0.07 -4.78
N GLN A 296 0.60 1.17 -4.58
CA GLN A 296 0.02 1.92 -5.69
C GLN A 296 1.09 2.56 -6.60
N ASN A 297 2.16 3.11 -6.02
CA ASN A 297 3.27 3.65 -6.79
C ASN A 297 3.99 2.55 -7.58
N GLU A 298 4.23 1.38 -6.99
CA GLU A 298 4.85 0.26 -7.69
C GLU A 298 3.97 -0.20 -8.86
N TRP A 299 2.66 -0.36 -8.63
CA TRP A 299 1.71 -0.70 -9.69
C TRP A 299 1.72 0.33 -10.83
N LEU A 300 1.75 1.63 -10.52
CA LEU A 300 1.83 2.68 -11.54
C LEU A 300 3.13 2.58 -12.36
N ASN A 301 4.25 2.27 -11.72
CA ASN A 301 5.53 2.11 -12.42
C ASN A 301 5.55 0.86 -13.32
N GLU A 302 4.97 -0.25 -12.86
CA GLU A 302 4.84 -1.45 -13.69
C GLU A 302 3.94 -1.20 -14.90
N ILE A 303 2.81 -0.50 -14.71
CA ILE A 303 1.89 -0.24 -15.83
C ILE A 303 2.49 0.73 -16.86
N LEU A 304 3.29 1.71 -16.44
CA LEU A 304 3.98 2.64 -17.34
C LEU A 304 5.05 1.96 -18.20
N LYS A 305 5.70 0.90 -17.70
CA LYS A 305 6.64 0.09 -18.50
C LYS A 305 5.93 -0.68 -19.61
N GLU A 306 4.65 -1.00 -19.42
CA GLU A 306 3.85 -1.75 -20.38
C GLU A 306 3.17 -0.86 -21.40
N ASP A 307 2.79 0.35 -21.00
CA ASP A 307 1.99 1.25 -21.83
C ASP A 307 2.25 2.71 -21.46
N THR A 308 2.41 3.55 -22.48
CA THR A 308 2.59 4.99 -22.31
C THR A 308 1.44 5.80 -22.92
N ASN A 309 0.43 5.13 -23.47
CA ASN A 309 -0.76 5.77 -24.00
C ASN A 309 -1.67 6.27 -22.85
N PRO A 310 -1.92 7.58 -22.72
CA PRO A 310 -2.71 8.16 -21.64
C PRO A 310 -4.12 7.61 -21.55
N GLU A 311 -4.80 7.44 -22.68
CA GLU A 311 -6.17 6.95 -22.72
C GLU A 311 -6.25 5.52 -22.17
N VAL A 312 -5.30 4.67 -22.57
CA VAL A 312 -5.19 3.32 -22.03
C VAL A 312 -4.85 3.36 -20.54
N LEU A 313 -3.84 4.13 -20.13
CA LEU A 313 -3.47 4.27 -18.72
C LEU A 313 -4.66 4.69 -17.84
N LEU A 314 -5.49 5.62 -18.30
CA LEU A 314 -6.71 6.04 -17.60
C LEU A 314 -7.71 4.88 -17.43
N GLU A 315 -7.94 4.08 -18.47
CA GLU A 315 -8.78 2.88 -18.37
C GLU A 315 -8.22 1.88 -17.35
N LYS A 316 -6.91 1.63 -17.41
CA LYS A 316 -6.22 0.72 -16.49
C LYS A 316 -6.35 1.17 -15.04
N THR A 317 -6.22 2.47 -14.79
CA THR A 317 -6.37 3.07 -13.45
C THR A 317 -7.80 2.92 -12.92
N GLU A 318 -8.82 3.02 -13.77
CA GLU A 318 -10.22 2.81 -13.38
C GLU A 318 -10.48 1.36 -12.96
N ILE A 319 -9.98 0.39 -13.73
CA ILE A 319 -10.07 -1.04 -13.38
C ILE A 319 -9.37 -1.30 -12.05
N PHE A 320 -8.16 -0.76 -11.86
CA PHE A 320 -7.41 -0.87 -10.61
C PHE A 320 -8.21 -0.32 -9.42
N LYS A 321 -8.76 0.90 -9.49
CA LYS A 321 -9.54 1.50 -8.40
C LYS A 321 -10.74 0.63 -8.02
N ASN A 322 -11.44 0.07 -9.00
CA ASN A 322 -12.58 -0.81 -8.75
C ASN A 322 -12.16 -2.11 -8.01
N ARG A 323 -11.04 -2.72 -8.41
CA ARG A 323 -10.49 -3.91 -7.74
C ARG A 323 -9.94 -3.60 -6.35
N TRP A 324 -9.24 -2.48 -6.22
CA TRP A 324 -8.73 -1.97 -4.96
C TRP A 324 -9.84 -1.79 -3.93
N ASN A 325 -10.92 -1.09 -4.29
CA ASN A 325 -12.06 -0.86 -3.40
C ASN A 325 -12.72 -2.17 -2.96
N GLN A 326 -12.84 -3.16 -3.86
CA GLN A 326 -13.37 -4.48 -3.52
C GLN A 326 -12.48 -5.20 -2.49
N LYS A 327 -11.15 -5.10 -2.64
CA LYS A 327 -10.17 -5.72 -1.74
C LYS A 327 -10.14 -5.07 -0.36
N MET A 328 -10.12 -3.75 -0.31
CA MET A 328 -9.94 -3.00 0.95
C MET A 328 -11.05 -3.20 1.97
N VAL A 329 -12.24 -3.61 1.54
CA VAL A 329 -13.37 -3.98 2.41
C VAL A 329 -13.07 -5.22 3.25
N GLY A 330 -12.20 -6.12 2.77
CA GLY A 330 -11.86 -7.37 3.45
C GLY A 330 -10.91 -7.21 4.65
N TYR A 331 -10.18 -6.09 4.74
CA TYR A 331 -9.15 -5.92 5.76
C TYR A 331 -9.67 -5.35 7.09
N PRO A 332 -9.04 -5.69 8.24
CA PRO A 332 -9.46 -5.23 9.57
C PRO A 332 -9.57 -3.71 9.68
N GLN A 333 -10.63 -3.18 10.31
CA GLN A 333 -10.89 -1.73 10.34
C GLN A 333 -10.23 -0.98 11.52
N GLY A 334 -9.78 -1.69 12.56
CA GLY A 334 -9.12 -1.11 13.74
C GLY A 334 -7.66 -1.51 13.82
N ASP A 335 -6.89 -0.82 14.67
CA ASP A 335 -5.49 -1.13 14.96
C ASP A 335 -5.32 -2.64 15.16
N TYR A 336 -4.43 -3.26 14.39
CA TYR A 336 -4.27 -4.71 14.37
C TYR A 336 -2.81 -5.12 14.42
N PHE A 337 -2.55 -6.20 15.14
CA PHE A 337 -1.22 -6.75 15.28
C PHE A 337 -1.17 -8.14 14.69
N ALA A 338 -0.03 -8.49 14.11
CA ALA A 338 0.14 -9.76 13.45
C ALA A 338 1.56 -10.28 13.60
N HIS A 339 1.71 -11.56 13.32
CA HIS A 339 2.98 -12.25 13.23
C HIS A 339 3.13 -12.74 11.79
N HIS A 340 4.33 -12.65 11.22
CA HIS A 340 4.54 -13.15 9.86
C HIS A 340 4.57 -14.70 9.84
N PRO A 341 3.77 -15.39 9.01
CA PRO A 341 3.76 -16.85 8.97
C PRO A 341 5.13 -17.46 8.64
N THR A 342 5.83 -16.87 7.66
CA THR A 342 7.17 -17.27 7.23
C THR A 342 8.28 -16.84 8.20
N TYR A 343 8.24 -15.61 8.72
CA TYR A 343 9.32 -15.04 9.52
C TYR A 343 8.96 -15.05 11.01
N LYS A 344 9.30 -16.17 11.69
CA LYS A 344 8.88 -16.48 13.07
C LYS A 344 9.21 -15.43 14.15
N LYS A 345 10.15 -14.53 13.86
CA LYS A 345 10.63 -13.49 14.78
C LYS A 345 10.26 -12.08 14.32
N VAL A 346 9.30 -11.96 13.40
CA VAL A 346 8.83 -10.68 12.87
C VAL A 346 7.37 -10.46 13.25
N TYR A 347 7.14 -9.31 13.88
CA TYR A 347 5.83 -8.88 14.34
C TYR A 347 5.48 -7.53 13.73
N PHE A 348 4.21 -7.35 13.39
CA PHE A 348 3.68 -6.13 12.81
C PHE A 348 2.62 -5.52 13.71
N GLY A 349 2.66 -4.20 13.85
CA GLY A 349 1.51 -3.40 14.27
C GLY A 349 1.10 -2.49 13.12
N ILE A 350 -0.08 -2.76 12.58
CA ILE A 350 -0.65 -1.97 11.49
C ILE A 350 -1.71 -1.05 12.08
N PHE A 351 -1.58 0.24 11.77
CA PHE A 351 -2.53 1.28 12.17
C PHE A 351 -3.31 1.71 10.93
N PRO A 352 -4.55 1.19 10.75
CA PRO A 352 -5.37 1.51 9.58
C PRO A 352 -5.56 3.02 9.43
N SER A 353 -5.59 3.45 8.17
CA SER A 353 -5.80 4.84 7.81
C SER A 353 -6.69 4.90 6.56
N ASN A 354 -6.59 5.99 5.80
CA ASN A 354 -7.29 6.08 4.53
C ASN A 354 -6.87 4.92 3.61
N ARG A 355 -7.84 4.16 3.10
CA ARG A 355 -7.63 3.07 2.15
C ARG A 355 -8.07 3.44 0.73
N SER A 356 -8.29 4.72 0.45
CA SER A 356 -8.61 5.14 -0.91
C SER A 356 -7.39 4.90 -1.83
N PRO A 357 -7.61 4.60 -3.12
CA PRO A 357 -6.55 4.49 -4.11
C PRO A 357 -6.03 5.89 -4.49
N ARG A 358 -5.54 6.65 -3.50
CA ARG A 358 -5.23 8.08 -3.61
C ARG A 358 -4.10 8.37 -4.60
N ILE A 359 -3.06 7.54 -4.62
CA ILE A 359 -1.91 7.69 -5.52
C ILE A 359 -2.36 7.59 -6.98
N VAL A 360 -3.13 6.55 -7.29
CA VAL A 360 -3.68 6.31 -8.63
C VAL A 360 -4.69 7.40 -9.03
N THR A 361 -5.54 7.83 -8.09
CA THR A 361 -6.51 8.91 -8.31
C THR A 361 -5.83 10.23 -8.65
N LEU A 362 -4.76 10.55 -7.95
CA LEU A 362 -3.98 11.75 -8.19
C LEU A 362 -3.23 11.68 -9.54
N PHE A 363 -2.60 10.55 -9.85
CA PHE A 363 -2.01 10.31 -11.16
C PHE A 363 -3.01 10.56 -12.29
N GLU A 364 -4.21 9.95 -12.20
CA GLU A 364 -5.29 10.14 -13.16
C GLU A 364 -5.68 11.62 -13.30
N LYS A 365 -5.87 12.33 -12.18
CA LYS A 365 -6.21 13.75 -12.19
C LYS A 365 -5.16 14.57 -12.93
N VAL A 366 -3.89 14.37 -12.60
CA VAL A 366 -2.78 15.08 -13.26
C VAL A 366 -2.74 14.77 -14.74
N LEU A 367 -2.91 13.50 -15.12
CA LEU A 367 -2.92 13.08 -16.52
C LEU A 367 -4.08 13.71 -17.33
N ARG A 368 -5.28 13.80 -16.74
CA ARG A 368 -6.45 14.44 -17.39
C ARG A 368 -6.33 15.96 -17.50
N GLU A 369 -5.71 16.61 -16.52
CA GLU A 369 -5.65 18.07 -16.43
C GLU A 369 -4.44 18.66 -17.17
N ASN A 370 -3.43 17.86 -17.56
CA ASN A 370 -2.17 18.33 -18.14
C ASN A 370 -1.88 17.67 -19.50
N GLU A 371 -2.39 18.26 -20.59
CA GLU A 371 -2.21 17.74 -21.96
C GLU A 371 -0.73 17.60 -22.36
N ASP A 372 0.14 18.50 -21.89
CA ASP A 372 1.59 18.43 -22.14
C ASP A 372 2.20 17.14 -21.57
N ILE A 373 1.79 16.74 -20.36
CA ILE A 373 2.24 15.49 -19.74
C ILE A 373 1.72 14.28 -20.52
N ALA A 374 0.45 14.33 -20.95
CA ALA A 374 -0.15 13.28 -21.77
C ALA A 374 0.59 13.13 -23.11
N GLU A 375 0.97 14.22 -23.77
CA GLU A 375 1.75 14.20 -25.01
C GLU A 375 3.17 13.64 -24.80
N ARG A 376 3.86 14.08 -23.74
CA ARG A 376 5.20 13.59 -23.41
C ARG A 376 5.22 12.10 -23.03
N LEU A 377 4.19 11.62 -22.34
CA LEU A 377 3.98 10.17 -22.11
C LEU A 377 3.80 9.42 -23.43
N ARG A 378 2.94 9.90 -24.35
CA ARG A 378 2.78 9.29 -25.68
C ARG A 378 4.09 9.19 -26.45
N ASN A 379 4.98 10.16 -26.25
CA ASN A 379 6.31 10.17 -26.86
C ASN A 379 7.33 9.26 -26.14
N GLY A 380 6.96 8.62 -25.03
CA GLY A 380 7.82 7.75 -24.25
C GLY A 380 8.89 8.50 -23.46
N GLU A 381 8.67 9.77 -23.12
CA GLU A 381 9.66 10.60 -22.44
C GLU A 381 9.82 10.29 -20.95
N PHE A 382 8.89 9.53 -20.37
CA PHE A 382 8.94 9.12 -18.97
C PHE A 382 8.88 7.60 -18.87
N ASP A 383 9.69 7.04 -17.98
CA ASP A 383 9.76 5.60 -17.72
C ASP A 383 9.25 5.23 -16.32
N SER A 384 9.02 6.23 -15.48
CA SER A 384 8.57 6.06 -14.11
C SER A 384 7.78 7.27 -13.63
N VAL A 385 6.94 7.03 -12.63
CA VAL A 385 6.19 8.06 -11.92
C VAL A 385 6.32 7.85 -10.42
N ARG A 386 6.44 8.96 -9.71
CA ARG A 386 6.43 8.99 -8.25
C ARG A 386 5.35 9.93 -7.77
N VAL A 387 4.46 9.41 -6.93
CA VAL A 387 3.40 10.18 -6.30
C VAL A 387 3.61 10.18 -4.79
N ASP A 388 3.75 11.36 -4.20
CA ASP A 388 3.92 11.53 -2.75
C ASP A 388 2.86 12.48 -2.19
N TYR A 389 2.20 12.09 -1.11
CA TYR A 389 1.29 12.97 -0.35
C TYR A 389 2.00 13.75 0.77
N ASP A 390 3.25 13.41 1.11
CA ASP A 390 3.95 13.99 2.28
C ASP A 390 4.96 15.10 1.92
N ALA A 391 4.73 15.87 0.86
CA ALA A 391 5.59 17.02 0.52
C ALA A 391 5.44 18.11 1.61
N ARG A 392 6.34 18.11 2.61
CA ARG A 392 6.35 19.05 3.74
C ARG A 392 7.41 20.14 3.57
N ILE A 393 6.92 21.38 3.69
CA ILE A 393 7.59 22.63 4.07
C ILE A 393 8.57 23.18 3.01
N ASP A 394 8.07 24.12 2.20
CA ASP A 394 8.93 25.17 1.66
C ASP A 394 9.13 26.25 2.74
N TRP A 395 10.39 26.56 3.01
CA TRP A 395 10.75 27.71 3.84
C TRP A 395 10.71 28.96 2.97
N ASP A 396 9.63 29.73 3.06
CA ASP A 396 9.58 31.03 2.40
C ASP A 396 10.17 32.10 3.33
N TYR A 397 11.14 32.85 2.81
CA TYR A 397 11.80 33.94 3.53
C TYR A 397 11.19 35.27 3.11
N VAL A 398 10.23 35.78 3.89
CA VAL A 398 9.79 37.17 3.77
C VAL A 398 10.77 38.03 4.58
N GLY A 399 11.87 38.45 3.92
CA GLY A 399 12.97 39.17 4.57
C GLY A 399 13.91 38.22 5.33
N SER A 400 14.23 38.54 6.58
CA SER A 400 15.07 37.69 7.46
C SER A 400 14.25 36.79 8.38
N THR A 401 12.92 36.74 8.21
CA THR A 401 12.03 35.96 9.08
C THR A 401 11.59 34.72 8.30
N PRO A 402 11.93 33.51 8.75
CA PRO A 402 11.34 32.31 8.18
C PRO A 402 9.85 32.33 8.48
N THR A 403 9.03 32.46 7.44
CA THR A 403 7.58 32.29 7.53
C THR A 403 7.28 30.85 7.14
N THR A 404 6.91 30.03 8.12
CA THR A 404 6.49 28.65 7.86
C THR A 404 5.12 28.67 7.21
N PHE A 405 5.07 28.41 5.91
CA PHE A 405 3.82 28.08 5.23
C PHE A 405 3.74 26.56 5.13
N ILE A 406 2.94 25.94 5.99
CA ILE A 406 2.62 24.52 5.86
C ILE A 406 1.47 24.42 4.87
N ALA A 407 1.79 24.36 3.59
CA ALA A 407 0.84 23.88 2.61
C ALA A 407 1.14 22.40 2.36
N ALA A 408 0.15 21.56 2.65
CA ALA A 408 0.23 20.14 2.35
C ALA A 408 -0.05 19.97 0.87
N TYR A 409 1.00 19.71 0.09
CA TYR A 409 0.87 19.42 -1.34
C TYR A 409 0.99 17.91 -1.56
N ALA A 410 0.25 17.44 -2.55
CA ALA A 410 0.57 16.17 -3.17
C ALA A 410 1.42 16.45 -4.42
N ARG A 411 2.47 15.66 -4.61
CA ARG A 411 3.43 15.79 -5.72
C ARG A 411 3.28 14.59 -6.63
N VAL A 412 3.14 14.84 -7.93
CA VAL A 412 3.29 13.84 -8.99
C VAL A 412 4.53 14.20 -9.79
N GLU A 413 5.53 13.33 -9.75
CA GLU A 413 6.80 13.48 -10.45
C GLU A 413 6.89 12.44 -11.57
N PHE A 414 6.92 12.90 -12.81
CA PHE A 414 7.19 12.08 -13.99
C PHE A 414 8.69 12.10 -14.25
N ILE A 415 9.31 10.92 -14.30
CA ILE A 415 10.77 10.76 -14.28
C ILE A 415 11.23 10.16 -15.60
N ASN A 416 12.29 10.74 -16.14
CA ASN A 416 13.10 10.15 -17.21
C ASN A 416 14.40 9.65 -16.57
N SER A 417 14.60 8.34 -16.51
CA SER A 417 15.78 7.76 -15.86
C SER A 417 17.07 8.00 -16.64
N GLU A 418 17.00 8.21 -17.96
CA GLU A 418 18.15 8.57 -18.79
C GLU A 418 18.59 10.02 -18.58
N ASN A 419 17.63 10.92 -18.33
CA ASN A 419 17.90 12.32 -18.03
C ASN A 419 17.03 12.85 -16.88
N PRO A 420 17.42 12.62 -15.62
CA PRO A 420 16.63 13.03 -14.45
C PRO A 420 16.36 14.53 -14.34
N SER A 421 17.13 15.38 -15.03
CA SER A 421 16.85 16.82 -15.08
C SER A 421 15.60 17.19 -15.89
N ASP A 422 15.10 16.25 -16.70
CA ASP A 422 13.92 16.45 -17.54
C ASP A 422 12.64 16.00 -16.84
N SER A 423 12.73 15.64 -15.54
CA SER A 423 11.56 15.28 -14.73
C SER A 423 10.60 16.46 -14.61
N ILE A 424 9.30 16.17 -14.68
CA ILE A 424 8.25 17.17 -14.42
C ILE A 424 7.66 16.88 -13.05
N GLN A 425 7.56 17.92 -12.22
CA GLN A 425 6.83 17.86 -10.96
C GLN A 425 5.54 18.68 -11.07
N VAL A 426 4.41 18.05 -10.77
CA VAL A 426 3.11 18.71 -10.61
C VAL A 426 2.76 18.71 -9.13
N LEU A 427 2.59 19.92 -8.58
CA LEU A 427 2.11 20.11 -7.21
C LEU A 427 0.62 20.40 -7.23
N THR A 428 -0.15 19.65 -6.44
CA THR A 428 -1.58 19.88 -6.26
C THR A 428 -1.92 20.02 -4.78
N ASN A 429 -2.96 20.79 -4.48
CA ASN A 429 -3.40 20.98 -3.10
C ASN A 429 -4.08 19.71 -2.60
N GLN A 430 -3.69 19.22 -1.41
CA GLN A 430 -4.29 18.03 -0.81
C GLN A 430 -5.82 18.14 -0.64
N ASP A 431 -6.34 19.33 -0.33
CA ASP A 431 -7.78 19.55 -0.10
C ASP A 431 -8.65 19.40 -1.36
N SER A 432 -8.03 19.23 -2.53
CA SER A 432 -8.71 19.10 -3.82
C SER A 432 -8.92 17.64 -4.29
N LEU A 433 -8.68 16.68 -3.40
CA LEU A 433 -8.73 15.23 -3.57
C LEU A 433 -9.46 14.59 -2.38
#